data_AF-A0A9D7DB82-F1
#
_entry.id   AF-A0A9D7DB82-F1
#
_cell.length_a   1.000
_cell.length_b   1.000
_cell.length_c   1.000
_cell.angle_alpha   90.00
_cell.angle_beta   90.00
_cell.angle_gamma   90.00
#
_symmetry.space_group_name_H-M   'P 1'
#
loop_
_entity.id
_entity.type
_entity.pdbx_description
1 polymer ?
#
loop_
_entity_poly.entity_id
_entity_poly.type
_entity_poly.pdbx_seq_one_letter_code
_entity_poly.pdbx_strand_id
1 'polypeptide(L)'
;MRSTRVASAQELPSTTDSDGDGVPNCSDNCPNLAGQIGSSCNDGNACTTGDAINASCQCAGTPNTTDSDGDGVPNCSDNCPTLRPDR
;
A
#
# COMPACT_ATOMS: atom_id res chain seq x y z
N MET A 1 -47.15 -18.20 -22.89
CA MET A 1 -46.26 -19.37 -22.86
C MET A 1 -44.82 -18.87 -23.04
N ARG A 2 -43.99 -19.07 -22.00
CA ARG A 2 -42.51 -19.15 -21.97
C ARG A 2 -41.71 -17.98 -22.60
N SER A 3 -41.04 -17.15 -21.79
CA SER A 3 -39.66 -17.37 -21.29
C SER A 3 -38.69 -16.57 -22.18
N THR A 4 -37.75 -15.75 -21.73
CA THR A 4 -37.09 -15.56 -20.43
C THR A 4 -36.37 -14.21 -20.49
N ARG A 5 -36.22 -13.51 -19.36
CA ARG A 5 -35.29 -12.37 -19.26
C ARG A 5 -33.88 -12.86 -19.60
N VAL A 6 -33.21 -12.21 -20.55
CA VAL A 6 -31.75 -12.26 -20.60
C VAL A 6 -31.23 -11.14 -19.71
N ALA A 7 -31.15 -11.43 -18.40
CA ALA A 7 -29.95 -11.05 -17.68
C ALA A 7 -28.88 -12.01 -18.19
N SER A 8 -28.25 -11.68 -19.31
CA SER A 8 -27.32 -12.58 -19.99
C SER A 8 -26.00 -12.59 -19.22
N ALA A 9 -25.82 -13.63 -18.41
CA ALA A 9 -24.51 -14.08 -17.97
C ALA A 9 -23.81 -14.75 -19.17
N GLN A 10 -22.80 -14.08 -19.76
CA GLN A 10 -21.83 -14.65 -20.71
C GLN A 10 -20.45 -14.06 -20.35
N GLU A 11 -19.49 -14.93 -20.04
CA GLU A 11 -18.21 -14.73 -19.34
C GLU A 11 -17.07 -14.10 -20.21
N LEU A 12 -16.13 -13.31 -19.59
CA LEU A 12 -14.70 -12.99 -19.93
C LEU A 12 -14.31 -11.56 -20.46
N PRO A 13 -13.24 -10.87 -19.98
CA PRO A 13 -12.36 -11.16 -18.82
C PRO A 13 -12.72 -10.26 -17.61
N SER A 14 -12.70 -10.85 -16.41
CA SER A 14 -12.57 -10.18 -15.09
C SER A 14 -13.00 -8.70 -15.02
N THR A 15 -14.29 -8.39 -14.94
CA THR A 15 -14.72 -7.07 -14.44
C THR A 15 -14.69 -7.02 -12.91
N THR A 16 -14.27 -8.11 -12.27
CA THR A 16 -14.04 -8.14 -10.84
C THR A 16 -12.85 -7.24 -10.56
N ASP A 17 -13.12 -6.17 -9.84
CA ASP A 17 -12.14 -5.29 -9.24
C ASP A 17 -12.35 -5.45 -7.73
N SER A 18 -11.44 -6.20 -7.12
CA SER A 18 -11.57 -6.64 -5.74
C SER A 18 -11.21 -5.55 -4.73
N ASP A 19 -10.32 -4.63 -5.09
CA ASP A 19 -9.87 -3.53 -4.22
C ASP A 19 -10.43 -2.16 -4.58
N GLY A 20 -11.08 -2.04 -5.74
CA GLY A 20 -11.84 -0.88 -6.15
C GLY A 20 -10.98 0.25 -6.70
N ASP A 21 -9.78 -0.03 -7.21
CA ASP A 21 -8.88 0.98 -7.75
C ASP A 21 -9.17 1.38 -9.22
N GLY A 22 -10.13 0.70 -9.84
CA GLY A 22 -10.53 0.91 -11.23
C GLY A 22 -9.75 0.07 -12.24
N VAL A 23 -8.83 -0.79 -11.79
CA VAL A 23 -8.12 -1.77 -12.59
C VAL A 23 -8.71 -3.16 -12.32
N PRO A 24 -9.19 -3.88 -13.34
CA PRO A 24 -9.73 -5.22 -13.14
C PRO A 24 -8.66 -6.21 -12.68
N ASN A 25 -9.03 -7.19 -11.84
CA ASN A 25 -8.12 -8.17 -11.24
C ASN A 25 -7.23 -8.92 -12.26
N CYS A 26 -7.70 -9.11 -13.51
CA CYS A 26 -6.89 -9.77 -14.54
C CYS A 26 -5.78 -8.88 -15.14
N SER A 27 -5.89 -7.56 -14.99
CA SER A 27 -4.94 -6.56 -15.48
C SER A 27 -4.24 -5.83 -14.34
N ASP A 28 -4.63 -6.12 -13.10
CA ASP A 28 -4.03 -5.56 -11.91
C ASP A 28 -2.85 -6.41 -11.45
N ASN A 29 -1.75 -5.73 -11.12
CA ASN A 29 -0.58 -6.36 -10.55
C ASN A 29 -0.72 -6.60 -9.04
N CYS A 30 -1.68 -5.95 -8.39
CA CYS A 30 -2.00 -6.11 -6.98
C CYS A 30 -3.51 -6.22 -6.71
N PRO A 31 -4.19 -7.32 -7.15
CA PRO A 31 -5.66 -7.44 -7.19
C PRO A 31 -6.43 -7.35 -5.85
N ASN A 32 -5.77 -7.12 -4.73
CA ASN A 32 -6.40 -7.00 -3.42
C ASN A 32 -5.87 -5.78 -2.64
N LEU A 33 -5.12 -4.89 -3.29
CA LEU A 33 -4.57 -3.68 -2.70
C LEU A 33 -4.65 -2.56 -3.73
N ALA A 34 -5.50 -1.57 -3.44
CA ALA A 34 -5.76 -0.49 -4.37
C ALA A 34 -4.49 0.25 -4.80
N GLY A 35 -4.31 0.39 -6.11
CA GLY A 35 -3.14 0.95 -6.76
C GLY A 35 -2.28 -0.11 -7.42
N GLN A 36 -1.25 0.33 -8.14
CA GLN A 36 -0.35 -0.56 -8.88
C GLN A 36 1.04 -0.57 -8.23
N ILE A 37 1.87 -1.58 -8.53
CA ILE A 37 3.30 -1.56 -8.19
C ILE A 37 3.93 -0.21 -8.59
N GLY A 38 4.56 0.46 -7.62
CA GLY A 38 5.15 1.79 -7.77
C GLY A 38 4.20 2.96 -7.48
N SER A 39 2.89 2.71 -7.34
CA SER A 39 1.94 3.70 -6.84
C SER A 39 2.30 4.10 -5.40
N SER A 40 2.15 5.39 -5.10
CA SER A 40 2.27 5.90 -3.74
C SER A 40 1.20 5.29 -2.85
N CYS A 41 1.58 4.90 -1.64
CA CYS A 41 0.68 4.39 -0.63
C CYS A 41 1.12 4.93 0.75
N ASN A 42 0.53 4.45 1.84
CA ASN A 42 0.96 4.77 3.20
C ASN A 42 1.00 3.47 4.02
N ASP A 43 2.18 3.07 4.49
CA ASP A 43 2.36 1.83 5.25
C ASP A 43 2.05 2.00 6.76
N GLY A 44 1.74 3.22 7.17
CA GLY A 44 1.43 3.61 8.54
C GLY A 44 2.66 3.79 9.43
N ASN A 45 3.87 3.60 8.91
CA ASN A 45 5.10 3.72 9.66
C ASN A 45 5.73 5.12 9.46
N ALA A 46 5.72 5.93 10.51
CA ALA A 46 6.33 7.26 10.47
C ALA A 46 7.86 7.24 10.23
N CYS A 47 8.49 6.08 10.44
CA CYS A 47 9.92 5.86 10.22
C CYS A 47 10.26 5.30 8.84
N THR A 48 9.31 5.26 7.91
CA THR A 48 9.57 5.01 6.50
C THR A 48 9.26 6.26 5.69
N THR A 49 9.91 6.38 4.53
CA THR A 49 9.69 7.48 3.58
C THR A 49 9.61 6.93 2.16
N GLY A 50 8.84 7.61 1.31
CA GLY A 50 8.68 7.19 -0.07
C GLY A 50 7.90 5.88 -0.20
N ASP A 51 6.86 5.72 0.64
CA ASP A 51 5.99 4.55 0.65
C ASP A 51 5.38 4.30 -0.73
N ALA A 52 5.64 3.10 -1.24
CA ALA A 52 5.11 2.67 -2.52
C ALA A 52 4.74 1.18 -2.47
N ILE A 53 3.81 0.79 -3.34
CA ILE A 53 3.45 -0.61 -3.50
C ILE A 53 4.62 -1.34 -4.17
N ASN A 54 5.15 -2.35 -3.48
CA ASN A 54 6.26 -3.15 -3.99
C ASN A 54 5.78 -4.36 -4.82
N ALA A 55 6.72 -5.14 -5.37
CA ALA A 55 6.41 -6.32 -6.19
C ALA A 55 5.67 -7.46 -5.44
N SER A 56 5.62 -7.39 -4.12
CA SER A 56 4.85 -8.31 -3.26
C SER A 56 3.47 -7.76 -2.90
N CYS A 57 3.04 -6.65 -3.51
CA CYS A 57 1.79 -5.94 -3.21
C CYS A 57 1.68 -5.54 -1.75
N GLN A 58 2.79 -5.06 -1.21
CA GLN A 58 2.84 -4.48 0.13
C GLN A 58 3.15 -3.00 -0.02
N CYS A 59 2.42 -2.18 0.73
CA CYS A 59 2.85 -0.82 0.93
C CYS A 59 4.04 -0.81 1.88
N ALA A 60 5.19 -0.30 1.43
CA ALA A 60 6.36 -0.15 2.25
C ALA A 60 7.22 1.01 1.74
N GLY A 61 7.81 1.77 2.66
CA GLY A 61 8.81 2.78 2.31
C GLY A 61 10.25 2.38 2.60
N THR A 62 11.16 3.32 2.39
CA THR A 62 12.57 3.22 2.77
C THR A 62 12.75 3.65 4.22
N PRO A 63 13.45 2.87 5.07
CA PRO A 63 13.70 3.26 6.45
C PRO A 63 14.40 4.62 6.56
N ASN A 64 13.82 5.53 7.33
CA ASN A 64 14.45 6.76 7.78
C ASN A 64 15.17 6.49 9.10
N THR A 65 16.49 6.38 9.02
CA THR A 65 17.37 6.06 10.16
C THR A 65 18.05 7.30 10.73
N THR A 66 17.55 8.50 10.40
CA THR A 66 18.11 9.75 10.93
C THR A 66 17.93 9.77 12.44
N ASP A 67 19.04 9.84 13.16
CA ASP A 67 19.13 9.94 14.61
C ASP A 67 20.04 11.12 14.93
N SER A 68 19.43 12.20 15.40
CA SER A 68 20.08 13.51 15.55
C SER A 68 20.91 13.61 16.84
N ASP A 69 20.56 12.90 17.90
CA ASP A 69 21.30 12.92 19.17
C ASP A 69 22.14 11.64 19.38
N GLY A 70 21.89 10.61 18.60
CA GLY A 70 22.64 9.37 18.53
C GLY A 70 22.22 8.31 19.55
N ASP A 71 21.15 8.51 20.32
CA ASP A 71 20.77 7.61 21.42
C ASP A 71 20.35 6.19 20.96
N GLY A 72 20.23 5.99 19.64
CA GLY A 72 19.85 4.73 19.01
C GLY A 72 18.38 4.65 18.65
N VAL A 73 17.59 5.68 18.93
CA VAL A 73 16.20 5.82 18.52
C VAL A 73 16.12 6.83 17.36
N PRO A 74 15.67 6.43 16.16
CA PRO A 74 15.50 7.37 15.05
C PRO A 74 14.52 8.50 15.40
N ASN A 75 14.78 9.70 14.88
CA ASN A 75 13.99 10.93 15.15
C ASN A 75 12.47 10.75 14.96
N CYS A 76 12.07 9.91 14.02
CA CYS A 76 10.67 9.60 13.72
C CYS A 76 9.96 8.77 14.81
N SER A 77 10.73 8.08 15.66
CA SER A 77 10.26 7.26 16.77
C SER A 77 10.76 7.77 18.13
N ASP A 78 11.43 8.93 18.14
CA ASP A 78 11.94 9.56 19.35
C ASP A 78 11.03 10.73 19.76
N ASN A 79 10.64 10.74 21.04
CA ASN A 79 9.85 11.82 21.61
C ASN A 79 10.70 13.06 21.92
N CYS A 80 12.03 12.91 21.97
CA CYS A 80 12.99 13.96 22.25
C CYS A 80 14.13 13.99 21.20
N PRO A 81 13.85 14.25 19.89
CA PRO A 81 14.77 14.00 18.76
C PRO A 81 16.11 14.75 18.74
N THR A 82 16.45 15.48 19.78
CA THR A 82 17.68 16.28 19.88
C THR A 82 18.33 16.18 21.26
N LEU A 83 17.79 15.34 22.16
CA LEU A 83 18.19 15.22 23.54
C LEU A 83 18.38 13.77 23.94
N ARG A 84 19.65 13.37 24.00
CA ARG A 84 20.07 12.10 24.58
C ARG A 84 19.58 11.93 26.02
N PRO A 85 18.80 10.88 26.33
CA PRO A 85 18.35 10.59 27.71
C PRO A 85 19.48 10.21 28.68
N ASP A 86 20.65 9.82 28.18
CA ASP A 86 21.80 9.31 28.95
C ASP A 86 22.89 10.36 29.26
N ARG A 87 22.64 11.65 28.98
CA ARG A 87 23.55 12.77 29.32
C ARG A 87 22.96 13.77 30.29
#